data_AF-A0A958K4W3-F1
#
_entry.id   AF-A0A958K4W3-F1
#
_cell.length_a   1.000
_cell.length_b   1.000
_cell.length_c   1.000
_cell.angle_alpha   90.00
_cell.angle_beta   90.00
_cell.angle_gamma   90.00
#
_symmetry.space_group_name_H-M   'P 1'
#
loop_
_entity.id
_entity.type
_entity.pdbx_description
1 polymer ?
#
loop_
_entity_poly.entity_id
_entity_poly.type
_entity_poly.pdbx_seq_one_letter_code
_entity_poly.pdbx_strand_id
1 'polypeptide(L)'
;TRQALRPYYNFADVDVDRYMIDGRLRQVVMSLREVDLEQDRVPQNIKDGWNNRHLVYTHGMGIVLGYANEFDGQGLPAMRIKNIPAVSDIPEIQPSQEGIYFGERATQHIYVNTGLAEFHYPRGEEDAETSYEGPAGVELSSGLDKFAVAWKFDGWRTYTSNYLSQESRIVCRRTISERVKTLAPFLELDEDPYPVVTESGRVVYIQDAYTVSDHYPYSEPLRLGDRSFHPAYLDGNNYIRNSVKVTMDTYTGEVKFYVFDQDCVVLKVWQKAFPGLFTPKDQMPQDILEHVRYPEDMLKCQTEIYTTYHMGNTRKFISREGVWEVATEMFNQGSLQFVEPYSAIVQLPGEEMEEYLMMVQCTPSGKLNLAAWLAGRSSGEHYGKLIVYRMPLQSEVAGPLMVENFIDSKDEWSQDISLWNDNGSALLRGNLLTLPVAEGLVYIEPIYLQSDNEGAMPKLTRVVLGTGERLAWGVNLEDAKRALFSSSSTVSPETGSIVIPEGKELGYAKQLLDEYFRLSGEGNPAEAGLKLQELQRYLSGASAAN
;
A
#
# COMPACT_ATOMS: atom_id res chain seq x y z
N THR A 1 -16.67 -6.59 4.99
CA THR A 1 -17.99 -7.25 5.23
C THR A 1 -19.15 -6.31 5.53
N ARG A 2 -19.07 -5.31 6.43
CA ARG A 2 -20.21 -4.41 6.76
C ARG A 2 -20.84 -3.72 5.55
N GLN A 3 -20.04 -3.37 4.55
CA GLN A 3 -20.49 -2.69 3.34
C GLN A 3 -20.81 -3.65 2.18
N ALA A 4 -20.80 -4.97 2.39
CA ALA A 4 -21.25 -5.90 1.35
C ALA A 4 -22.76 -5.75 1.12
N LEU A 5 -23.52 -5.51 2.20
CA LEU A 5 -24.99 -5.31 2.26
C LEU A 5 -25.87 -6.44 1.69
N ARG A 6 -25.35 -7.29 0.81
CA ARG A 6 -26.01 -8.40 0.15
C ARG A 6 -25.05 -9.58 -0.02
N PRO A 7 -25.55 -10.83 -0.08
CA PRO A 7 -24.71 -12.01 -0.09
C PRO A 7 -23.87 -12.17 -1.36
N TYR A 8 -24.32 -11.64 -2.49
CA TYR A 8 -23.63 -11.72 -3.79
C TYR A 8 -22.58 -10.64 -4.00
N TYR A 9 -22.49 -9.63 -3.13
CA TYR A 9 -21.41 -8.65 -3.20
C TYR A 9 -20.23 -9.10 -2.36
N ASN A 10 -19.04 -9.00 -2.93
CA ASN A 10 -17.78 -9.28 -2.26
C ASN A 10 -16.77 -8.15 -2.54
N PHE A 11 -15.70 -8.14 -1.76
CA PHE A 11 -14.55 -7.27 -1.94
C PHE A 11 -13.34 -8.18 -2.18
N ALA A 12 -12.48 -7.84 -3.13
CA ALA A 12 -11.26 -8.62 -3.40
C ALA A 12 -10.30 -8.52 -2.22
N ASP A 13 -9.92 -7.29 -1.91
CA ASP A 13 -8.96 -6.89 -0.89
C ASP A 13 -9.18 -5.42 -0.50
N VAL A 14 -8.20 -4.78 0.14
CA VAL A 14 -8.23 -3.38 0.55
C VAL A 14 -6.98 -2.67 0.04
N ASP A 15 -7.18 -1.69 -0.82
CA ASP A 15 -6.13 -0.89 -1.41
C ASP A 15 -5.82 0.35 -0.58
N VAL A 16 -4.55 0.74 -0.59
CA VAL A 16 -4.08 2.00 -0.04
C VAL A 16 -3.74 2.95 -1.18
N ASP A 17 -4.23 4.17 -1.11
CA ASP A 17 -3.94 5.22 -2.08
C ASP A 17 -3.91 6.60 -1.40
N ARG A 18 -3.71 7.67 -2.19
CA ARG A 18 -3.65 9.06 -1.75
C ARG A 18 -4.54 9.95 -2.60
N TYR A 19 -5.22 10.90 -1.97
CA TYR A 19 -5.97 11.94 -2.67
C TYR A 19 -5.65 13.30 -2.06
N MET A 20 -5.89 14.35 -2.85
CA MET A 20 -5.90 15.71 -2.36
C MET A 20 -7.26 16.04 -1.76
N ILE A 21 -7.31 16.19 -0.44
CA ILE A 21 -8.55 16.37 0.31
C ILE A 21 -8.36 17.52 1.30
N ASP A 22 -9.22 18.53 1.23
CA ASP A 22 -9.08 19.79 1.98
C ASP A 22 -7.72 20.50 1.73
N GLY A 23 -7.15 20.34 0.53
CA GLY A 23 -5.83 20.89 0.18
C GLY A 23 -4.65 20.21 0.88
N ARG A 24 -4.84 19.01 1.44
CA ARG A 24 -3.78 18.16 2.01
C ARG A 24 -3.76 16.79 1.37
N LEU A 25 -2.55 16.24 1.22
CA LEU A 25 -2.38 14.87 0.76
C LEU A 25 -2.82 13.94 1.89
N ARG A 26 -3.86 13.15 1.64
CA ARG A 26 -4.41 12.22 2.63
C ARG A 26 -4.38 10.80 2.09
N GLN A 27 -3.95 9.90 2.96
CA GLN A 27 -3.98 8.46 2.70
C GLN A 27 -5.39 7.92 2.95
N VAL A 28 -5.89 7.19 1.96
CA VAL A 28 -7.20 6.53 1.99
C VAL A 28 -7.02 5.03 1.87
N VAL A 29 -7.99 4.30 2.40
CA VAL A 29 -8.18 2.88 2.14
C VAL A 29 -9.47 2.71 1.37
N MET A 30 -9.47 1.89 0.33
CA MET A 30 -10.64 1.67 -0.50
C MET A 30 -10.77 0.24 -1.00
N SER A 31 -11.95 -0.11 -1.48
CA SER A 31 -12.20 -1.39 -2.13
C SER A 31 -13.49 -1.32 -2.96
N LEU A 32 -13.56 -2.12 -4.02
CA LEU A 32 -14.72 -2.20 -4.90
C LEU A 32 -15.67 -3.32 -4.48
N ARG A 33 -16.97 -3.02 -4.51
CA ARG A 33 -18.03 -4.01 -4.33
C ARG A 33 -18.25 -4.73 -5.66
N GLU A 34 -17.70 -5.93 -5.79
CA GLU A 34 -17.87 -6.78 -6.96
C GLU A 34 -18.95 -7.85 -6.76
N VAL A 35 -19.57 -8.31 -7.85
CA VAL A 35 -20.45 -9.49 -7.80
C VAL A 35 -19.62 -10.76 -7.85
N ASP A 36 -19.83 -11.61 -6.85
CA ASP A 36 -19.24 -12.93 -6.74
C ASP A 36 -20.34 -13.92 -6.31
N LEU A 37 -20.83 -14.69 -7.28
CA LEU A 37 -21.92 -15.64 -7.06
C LEU A 37 -21.45 -16.98 -6.48
N GLU A 38 -20.14 -17.22 -6.37
CA GLU A 38 -19.63 -18.49 -5.85
C GLU A 38 -19.68 -18.56 -4.32
N GLN A 39 -19.79 -17.42 -3.65
CA GLN A 39 -19.82 -17.33 -2.19
C GLN A 39 -20.89 -18.22 -1.53
N ASP A 40 -20.56 -18.92 -0.45
CA ASP A 40 -21.46 -19.86 0.23
C ASP A 40 -22.78 -19.24 0.69
N ARG A 41 -22.77 -17.95 1.03
CA ARG A 41 -23.95 -17.19 1.45
C ARG A 41 -24.93 -16.85 0.32
N VAL A 42 -24.58 -17.06 -0.94
CA VAL A 42 -25.47 -16.81 -2.08
C VAL A 42 -26.46 -17.97 -2.21
N PRO A 43 -27.79 -17.71 -2.24
CA PRO A 43 -28.79 -18.76 -2.40
C PRO A 43 -28.57 -19.62 -3.64
N GLN A 44 -28.75 -20.93 -3.50
CA GLN A 44 -28.47 -21.90 -4.57
C GLN A 44 -29.29 -21.65 -5.84
N ASN A 45 -30.53 -21.15 -5.72
CA ASN A 45 -31.36 -20.77 -6.86
C ASN A 45 -30.82 -19.56 -7.65
N ILE A 46 -30.02 -18.70 -7.01
CA ILE A 46 -29.29 -17.62 -7.70
C ILE A 46 -28.05 -18.21 -8.40
N LYS A 47 -27.29 -19.07 -7.70
CA LYS A 47 -26.07 -19.70 -8.24
C LYS A 47 -26.34 -20.57 -9.48
N ASP A 48 -27.35 -21.44 -9.39
CA ASP A 48 -27.65 -22.45 -10.42
C ASP A 48 -28.52 -21.91 -11.55
N GLY A 49 -29.17 -20.77 -11.33
CA GLY A 49 -30.04 -20.13 -12.30
C GLY A 49 -29.23 -19.48 -13.41
N TRP A 50 -29.27 -20.05 -14.63
CA TRP A 50 -28.54 -19.48 -15.79
C TRP A 50 -28.90 -18.01 -16.07
N ASN A 51 -30.20 -17.64 -15.99
CA ASN A 51 -30.62 -16.25 -16.13
C ASN A 51 -30.03 -15.36 -15.02
N ASN A 52 -30.09 -15.82 -13.77
CA ASN A 52 -29.56 -15.07 -12.63
C ASN A 52 -28.07 -14.80 -12.81
N ARG A 53 -27.32 -15.84 -13.19
CA ARG A 53 -25.86 -15.80 -13.34
C ARG A 53 -25.39 -14.90 -14.49
N HIS A 54 -26.04 -14.99 -15.65
CA HIS A 54 -25.51 -14.40 -16.87
C HIS A 54 -26.31 -13.20 -17.38
N LEU A 55 -27.52 -12.94 -16.89
CA LEU A 55 -28.41 -11.90 -17.42
C LEU A 55 -28.87 -10.90 -16.36
N VAL A 56 -28.99 -11.32 -15.09
CA VAL A 56 -29.51 -10.47 -14.01
C VAL A 56 -28.39 -9.93 -13.11
N TYR A 57 -27.59 -10.80 -12.48
CA TYR A 57 -26.50 -10.41 -11.58
C TYR A 57 -25.20 -10.24 -12.36
N THR A 58 -25.16 -9.20 -13.17
CA THR A 58 -24.10 -8.98 -14.16
C THR A 58 -22.93 -8.18 -13.63
N HIS A 59 -23.12 -7.25 -12.70
CA HIS A 59 -22.11 -6.28 -12.28
C HIS A 59 -22.11 -6.04 -10.77
N GLY A 60 -20.93 -5.73 -10.24
CA GLY A 60 -20.75 -5.12 -8.94
C GLY A 60 -21.27 -3.69 -8.90
N MET A 61 -21.23 -3.07 -7.74
CA MET A 61 -21.79 -1.74 -7.56
C MET A 61 -20.97 -0.93 -6.57
N GLY A 62 -20.37 0.16 -7.02
CA GLY A 62 -19.82 1.25 -6.22
C GLY A 62 -18.55 0.92 -5.45
N ILE A 63 -17.98 1.97 -4.88
CA ILE A 63 -16.76 1.95 -4.08
C ILE A 63 -17.07 2.13 -2.59
N VAL A 64 -16.22 1.59 -1.73
CA VAL A 64 -16.19 1.90 -0.31
C VAL A 64 -14.83 2.50 0.00
N LEU A 65 -14.82 3.62 0.72
CA LEU A 65 -13.59 4.35 1.01
C LEU A 65 -13.64 4.95 2.42
N GLY A 66 -12.51 4.93 3.13
CA GLY A 66 -12.29 5.61 4.40
C GLY A 66 -10.89 6.19 4.49
N TYR A 67 -10.64 7.07 5.46
CA TYR A 67 -9.26 7.48 5.75
C TYR A 67 -8.51 6.36 6.45
N ALA A 68 -7.23 6.19 6.14
CA ALA A 68 -6.42 5.09 6.67
C ALA A 68 -6.23 5.15 8.20
N ASN A 69 -6.37 6.34 8.81
CA ASN A 69 -6.10 6.59 10.23
C ASN A 69 -7.35 6.95 11.05
N GLU A 70 -8.57 6.84 10.51
CA GLU A 70 -9.80 7.22 11.21
C GLU A 70 -10.74 6.04 11.47
N PHE A 71 -11.17 5.93 12.73
CA PHE A 71 -12.09 4.89 13.21
C PHE A 71 -13.24 5.54 13.97
N ASP A 72 -14.43 4.94 13.90
CA ASP A 72 -15.60 5.36 14.65
C ASP A 72 -15.49 4.96 16.14
N GLY A 73 -16.43 5.44 16.96
CA GLY A 73 -16.43 5.14 18.40
C GLY A 73 -16.62 3.66 18.76
N GLN A 74 -16.86 2.78 17.78
CA GLN A 74 -16.95 1.33 17.97
C GLN A 74 -15.67 0.61 17.51
N GLY A 75 -14.63 1.35 17.10
CA GLY A 75 -13.37 0.79 16.59
C GLY A 75 -13.47 0.27 15.16
N LEU A 76 -14.52 0.65 14.40
CA LEU A 76 -14.65 0.27 12.99
C LEU A 76 -14.11 1.41 12.10
N PRO A 77 -13.60 1.11 10.89
CA PRO A 77 -13.13 2.16 9.99
C PRO A 77 -14.22 3.20 9.70
N ALA A 78 -13.86 4.49 9.80
CA ALA A 78 -14.76 5.60 9.57
C ALA A 78 -14.97 5.82 8.06
N MET A 79 -15.92 5.06 7.48
CA MET A 79 -16.21 5.12 6.05
C MET A 79 -16.75 6.49 5.62
N ARG A 80 -16.11 7.08 4.61
CA ARG A 80 -16.42 8.36 3.96
C ARG A 80 -17.18 8.20 2.65
N ILE A 81 -16.96 7.08 1.96
CA ILE A 81 -17.80 6.63 0.84
C ILE A 81 -18.39 5.27 1.20
N LYS A 82 -19.72 5.17 1.21
CA LYS A 82 -20.45 3.99 1.71
C LYS A 82 -21.86 3.88 1.12
N ASN A 83 -22.55 2.79 1.46
CA ASN A 83 -23.91 2.47 1.03
C ASN A 83 -24.05 2.11 -0.46
N ILE A 84 -25.27 1.76 -0.86
CA ILE A 84 -25.65 1.45 -2.23
C ILE A 84 -26.94 2.22 -2.55
N PRO A 85 -26.94 3.14 -3.54
CA PRO A 85 -25.76 3.70 -4.24
C PRO A 85 -24.75 4.34 -3.27
N ALA A 86 -23.51 4.53 -3.75
CA ALA A 86 -22.44 5.12 -2.97
C ALA A 86 -22.77 6.59 -2.64
N VAL A 87 -22.65 6.95 -1.37
CA VAL A 87 -22.72 8.35 -0.92
C VAL A 87 -21.33 8.74 -0.45
N SER A 88 -20.80 9.82 -1.03
CA SER A 88 -19.49 10.38 -0.67
C SER A 88 -19.64 11.64 0.17
N ASP A 89 -19.03 11.62 1.35
CA ASP A 89 -18.88 12.78 2.22
C ASP A 89 -17.62 13.62 1.87
N ILE A 90 -16.89 13.25 0.78
CA ILE A 90 -15.65 13.92 0.33
C ILE A 90 -15.94 14.63 -1.01
N PRO A 91 -15.99 15.97 -1.07
CA PRO A 91 -16.31 16.71 -2.29
C PRO A 91 -15.39 16.41 -3.49
N GLU A 92 -14.11 16.14 -3.22
CA GLU A 92 -13.09 15.85 -4.23
C GLU A 92 -13.21 14.45 -4.83
N ILE A 93 -13.94 13.53 -4.18
CA ILE A 93 -14.09 12.14 -4.62
C ILE A 93 -15.58 11.84 -4.76
N GLN A 94 -16.12 11.99 -5.97
CA GLN A 94 -17.54 11.81 -6.26
C GLN A 94 -17.74 10.74 -7.35
N PRO A 95 -17.93 9.46 -6.97
CA PRO A 95 -18.26 8.40 -7.91
C PRO A 95 -19.57 8.73 -8.64
N SER A 96 -19.53 8.71 -9.98
CA SER A 96 -20.66 9.06 -10.85
C SER A 96 -21.14 7.86 -11.67
N GLN A 97 -20.23 6.96 -12.06
CA GLN A 97 -20.54 5.68 -12.69
C GLN A 97 -20.11 4.55 -11.76
N GLU A 98 -21.07 3.96 -11.06
CA GLU A 98 -20.82 2.98 -10.01
C GLU A 98 -20.85 1.51 -10.50
N GLY A 99 -21.27 1.24 -11.74
CA GLY A 99 -21.35 -0.14 -12.22
C GLY A 99 -19.97 -0.78 -12.40
N ILE A 100 -19.69 -1.86 -11.65
CA ILE A 100 -18.42 -2.62 -11.74
C ILE A 100 -18.64 -3.87 -12.59
N TYR A 101 -18.57 -3.71 -13.91
CA TYR A 101 -18.67 -4.82 -14.87
C TYR A 101 -17.35 -5.56 -15.03
N PHE A 102 -16.23 -4.90 -14.77
CA PHE A 102 -14.87 -5.44 -14.84
C PHE A 102 -14.17 -5.14 -13.52
N GLY A 103 -13.43 -6.11 -13.00
CA GLY A 103 -12.75 -5.99 -11.70
C GLY A 103 -11.76 -7.11 -11.48
N GLU A 104 -11.65 -7.61 -10.26
CA GLU A 104 -10.75 -8.71 -9.90
C GLU A 104 -11.51 -10.01 -9.65
N ARG A 105 -12.75 -9.91 -9.19
CA ARG A 105 -13.64 -11.05 -8.89
C ARG A 105 -14.69 -11.31 -9.96
N ALA A 106 -14.81 -10.44 -10.97
CA ALA A 106 -15.67 -10.62 -12.13
C ALA A 106 -15.22 -11.79 -13.06
N THR A 107 -15.24 -13.02 -12.58
CA THR A 107 -14.71 -14.20 -13.28
C THR A 107 -15.66 -14.79 -14.33
N GLN A 108 -16.97 -14.61 -14.14
CA GLN A 108 -17.99 -15.18 -15.02
C GLN A 108 -18.29 -14.31 -16.24
N HIS A 109 -18.54 -14.93 -17.40
CA HIS A 109 -19.10 -14.22 -18.55
C HIS A 109 -20.56 -13.85 -18.32
N ILE A 110 -21.01 -12.79 -18.98
CA ILE A 110 -22.39 -12.28 -18.90
C ILE A 110 -22.91 -11.95 -20.31
N TYR A 111 -24.22 -11.84 -20.42
CA TYR A 111 -24.90 -11.28 -21.57
C TYR A 111 -25.51 -9.95 -21.18
N VAL A 112 -25.24 -8.94 -21.98
CA VAL A 112 -25.80 -7.59 -21.85
C VAL A 112 -26.70 -7.29 -23.05
N ASN A 113 -27.49 -6.22 -22.98
CA ASN A 113 -28.50 -5.87 -23.97
C ASN A 113 -29.47 -7.04 -24.22
N THR A 114 -30.00 -7.60 -23.14
CA THR A 114 -30.92 -8.74 -23.19
C THR A 114 -32.36 -8.30 -22.94
N GLY A 115 -33.32 -9.19 -23.18
CA GLY A 115 -34.74 -8.97 -22.84
C GLY A 115 -35.04 -9.03 -21.33
N LEU A 116 -34.04 -9.27 -20.48
CA LEU A 116 -34.13 -9.11 -19.03
C LEU A 116 -33.33 -7.89 -18.60
N ALA A 117 -33.90 -7.12 -17.68
CA ALA A 117 -33.17 -6.05 -17.03
C ALA A 117 -32.13 -6.61 -16.06
N GLU A 118 -31.02 -5.90 -15.93
CA GLU A 118 -29.94 -6.23 -15.02
C GLU A 118 -30.29 -5.73 -13.62
N PHE A 119 -30.00 -6.52 -12.60
CA PHE A 119 -30.10 -6.07 -11.22
C PHE A 119 -29.07 -4.98 -10.97
N HIS A 120 -29.50 -3.83 -10.44
CA HIS A 120 -28.61 -2.70 -10.17
C HIS A 120 -28.32 -2.57 -8.66
N TYR A 121 -29.33 -2.31 -7.85
CA TYR A 121 -29.20 -2.26 -6.39
C TYR A 121 -30.55 -2.39 -5.69
N PRO A 122 -30.61 -2.80 -4.41
CA PRO A 122 -31.88 -2.93 -3.72
C PRO A 122 -32.48 -1.55 -3.42
N ARG A 123 -33.78 -1.35 -3.70
CA ARG A 123 -34.51 -0.10 -3.47
C ARG A 123 -35.80 -0.36 -2.67
N GLY A 124 -35.65 -0.50 -1.36
CA GLY A 124 -36.79 -0.76 -0.47
C GLY A 124 -37.27 -2.20 -0.58
N GLU A 125 -38.54 -2.41 -0.95
CA GLU A 125 -39.12 -3.73 -1.23
C GLU A 125 -38.95 -4.17 -2.70
N GLU A 126 -38.50 -3.26 -3.56
CA GLU A 126 -38.22 -3.53 -4.98
C GLU A 126 -36.72 -3.46 -5.25
N ASP A 127 -36.30 -3.93 -6.42
CA ASP A 127 -34.93 -3.79 -6.91
C ASP A 127 -34.88 -2.68 -7.96
N ALA A 128 -33.85 -1.83 -7.88
CA ALA A 128 -33.52 -0.97 -8.99
C ALA A 128 -32.93 -1.83 -10.11
N GLU A 129 -33.38 -1.57 -11.33
CA GLU A 129 -32.97 -2.25 -12.54
C GLU A 129 -32.16 -1.30 -13.42
N THR A 130 -31.27 -1.88 -14.23
CA THR A 130 -30.49 -1.13 -15.21
C THR A 130 -30.30 -1.94 -16.50
N SER A 131 -29.67 -1.34 -17.50
CA SER A 131 -29.18 -2.01 -18.69
C SER A 131 -27.81 -1.44 -19.02
N TYR A 132 -26.88 -2.31 -19.39
CA TYR A 132 -25.53 -1.89 -19.74
C TYR A 132 -25.53 -1.00 -21.00
N GLU A 133 -24.96 0.20 -20.90
CA GLU A 133 -24.85 1.13 -22.03
C GLU A 133 -23.42 1.20 -22.59
N GLY A 134 -22.49 0.45 -22.01
CA GLY A 134 -21.09 0.47 -22.41
C GLY A 134 -20.79 -0.27 -23.72
N PRO A 135 -19.59 -0.08 -24.28
CA PRO A 135 -19.23 -0.64 -25.57
C PRO A 135 -18.81 -2.12 -25.50
N ALA A 136 -18.69 -2.71 -24.30
CA ALA A 136 -18.11 -4.04 -24.16
C ALA A 136 -18.94 -5.16 -24.77
N GLY A 137 -18.23 -6.23 -25.13
CA GLY A 137 -18.80 -7.51 -25.52
C GLY A 137 -18.78 -7.75 -27.02
N VAL A 138 -18.97 -9.02 -27.39
CA VAL A 138 -19.10 -9.45 -28.79
C VAL A 138 -20.57 -9.56 -29.14
N GLU A 139 -20.99 -8.88 -30.20
CA GLU A 139 -22.38 -8.87 -30.68
C GLU A 139 -22.83 -10.25 -31.14
N LEU A 140 -24.07 -10.61 -30.78
CA LEU A 140 -24.75 -11.85 -31.20
C LEU A 140 -25.62 -11.60 -32.43
N SER A 141 -25.04 -10.90 -33.41
CA SER A 141 -25.76 -10.32 -34.56
C SER A 141 -26.41 -11.38 -35.46
N SER A 142 -25.85 -12.60 -35.50
CA SER A 142 -26.31 -13.69 -36.36
C SER A 142 -26.54 -15.00 -35.62
N GLY A 143 -27.26 -15.92 -36.25
CA GLY A 143 -27.44 -17.28 -35.73
C GLY A 143 -26.13 -18.07 -35.62
N LEU A 144 -25.13 -17.75 -36.46
CA LEU A 144 -23.80 -18.35 -36.37
C LEU A 144 -23.02 -17.83 -35.16
N ASP A 145 -23.13 -16.53 -34.83
CA ASP A 145 -22.52 -15.95 -33.62
C ASP A 145 -23.12 -16.60 -32.38
N LYS A 146 -24.46 -16.70 -32.32
CA LYS A 146 -25.16 -17.41 -31.25
C LYS A 146 -24.73 -18.87 -31.15
N PHE A 147 -24.54 -19.57 -32.27
CA PHE A 147 -24.06 -20.95 -32.26
C PHE A 147 -22.61 -21.05 -31.74
N ALA A 148 -21.71 -20.19 -32.18
CA ALA A 148 -20.32 -20.19 -31.73
C ALA A 148 -20.20 -19.90 -30.23
N VAL A 149 -20.98 -18.94 -29.74
CA VAL A 149 -21.05 -18.60 -28.32
C VAL A 149 -21.69 -19.72 -27.51
N ALA A 150 -22.79 -20.31 -27.99
CA ALA A 150 -23.39 -21.50 -27.40
C ALA A 150 -22.38 -22.65 -27.29
N TRP A 151 -21.63 -22.94 -28.35
CA TRP A 151 -20.63 -24.01 -28.35
C TRP A 151 -19.54 -23.81 -27.29
N LYS A 152 -19.09 -22.56 -27.12
CA LYS A 152 -17.97 -22.24 -26.22
C LYS A 152 -18.36 -22.06 -24.76
N PHE A 153 -19.54 -21.49 -24.49
CA PHE A 153 -19.93 -21.03 -23.16
C PHE A 153 -21.05 -21.89 -22.55
N ASP A 154 -22.32 -21.63 -22.86
CA ASP A 154 -23.45 -22.20 -22.10
C ASP A 154 -24.28 -23.26 -22.84
N GLY A 155 -23.77 -23.75 -23.97
CA GLY A 155 -24.44 -24.74 -24.78
C GLY A 155 -25.78 -24.27 -25.31
N TRP A 156 -26.73 -25.19 -25.36
CA TRP A 156 -28.04 -24.97 -25.98
C TRP A 156 -28.87 -23.85 -25.31
N ARG A 157 -28.58 -23.52 -24.03
CA ARG A 157 -29.29 -22.46 -23.29
C ARG A 157 -29.16 -21.10 -23.98
N THR A 158 -27.95 -20.73 -24.40
CA THR A 158 -27.71 -19.49 -25.17
C THR A 158 -28.47 -19.51 -26.50
N TYR A 159 -28.46 -20.66 -27.20
CA TYR A 159 -29.04 -20.75 -28.53
C TYR A 159 -30.57 -20.65 -28.54
N THR A 160 -31.25 -21.22 -27.53
CA THR A 160 -32.72 -21.20 -27.44
C THR A 160 -33.30 -20.11 -26.55
N SER A 161 -32.46 -19.28 -25.93
CA SER A 161 -32.95 -18.22 -25.04
C SER A 161 -33.70 -17.15 -25.82
N ASN A 162 -34.96 -16.92 -25.44
CA ASN A 162 -35.78 -15.83 -25.99
C ASN A 162 -35.36 -14.44 -25.45
N TYR A 163 -34.49 -14.39 -24.44
CA TYR A 163 -33.97 -13.13 -23.90
C TYR A 163 -32.79 -12.59 -24.71
N LEU A 164 -32.16 -13.41 -25.55
CA LEU A 164 -31.04 -12.98 -26.38
C LEU A 164 -31.55 -12.53 -27.75
N SER A 165 -31.31 -11.27 -28.11
CA SER A 165 -31.64 -10.69 -29.41
C SER A 165 -30.37 -10.60 -30.29
N GLN A 166 -30.47 -9.93 -31.44
CA GLN A 166 -29.30 -9.60 -32.27
C GLN A 166 -28.49 -8.43 -31.70
N GLU A 167 -29.07 -7.66 -30.78
CA GLU A 167 -28.43 -6.54 -30.09
C GLU A 167 -27.67 -7.00 -28.83
N SER A 168 -27.96 -8.21 -28.35
CA SER A 168 -27.30 -8.81 -27.19
C SER A 168 -25.81 -9.01 -27.44
N ARG A 169 -25.01 -8.81 -26.40
CA ARG A 169 -23.57 -8.98 -26.44
C ARG A 169 -23.12 -9.93 -25.34
N ILE A 170 -22.14 -10.78 -25.64
CA ILE A 170 -21.44 -11.55 -24.60
C ILE A 170 -20.21 -10.79 -24.13
N VAL A 171 -20.13 -10.52 -22.83
CA VAL A 171 -18.96 -9.94 -22.17
C VAL A 171 -18.23 -11.05 -21.42
N CYS A 172 -16.96 -11.28 -21.76
CA CYS A 172 -16.09 -12.28 -21.15
C CYS A 172 -14.73 -11.67 -20.81
N ARG A 173 -13.89 -12.41 -20.06
CA ARG A 173 -12.57 -11.98 -19.58
C ARG A 173 -12.66 -10.62 -18.88
N ARG A 174 -13.41 -10.67 -17.78
CA ARG A 174 -13.83 -9.48 -17.04
C ARG A 174 -12.93 -9.19 -15.85
N THR A 175 -12.07 -10.12 -15.46
CA THR A 175 -11.00 -9.83 -14.51
C THR A 175 -9.87 -9.06 -15.18
N ILE A 176 -9.28 -8.09 -14.50
CA ILE A 176 -8.14 -7.32 -15.03
C ILE A 176 -6.99 -8.25 -15.43
N SER A 177 -6.61 -9.17 -14.54
CA SER A 177 -5.51 -10.11 -14.78
C SER A 177 -5.74 -10.98 -16.03
N GLU A 178 -6.92 -11.59 -16.18
CA GLU A 178 -7.22 -12.43 -17.36
C GLU A 178 -7.26 -11.60 -18.64
N ARG A 179 -7.88 -10.41 -18.58
CA ARG A 179 -8.05 -9.53 -19.73
C ARG A 179 -6.71 -9.00 -20.23
N VAL A 180 -5.86 -8.52 -19.33
CA VAL A 180 -4.53 -8.00 -19.63
C VAL A 180 -3.63 -9.12 -20.14
N LYS A 181 -3.57 -10.28 -19.48
CA LYS A 181 -2.80 -11.45 -19.97
C LYS A 181 -3.27 -11.95 -21.34
N THR A 182 -4.57 -11.81 -21.65
CA THR A 182 -5.07 -12.15 -22.98
C THR A 182 -4.60 -11.18 -24.06
N LEU A 183 -4.53 -9.88 -23.74
CA LEU A 183 -4.14 -8.83 -24.69
C LEU A 183 -2.62 -8.75 -24.88
N ALA A 184 -1.85 -8.98 -23.81
CA ALA A 184 -0.40 -8.88 -23.77
C ALA A 184 0.23 -10.03 -22.95
N PRO A 185 0.18 -11.29 -23.44
CA PRO A 185 0.63 -12.47 -22.68
C PRO A 185 2.14 -12.53 -22.43
N PHE A 186 2.91 -11.60 -23.01
CA PHE A 186 4.36 -11.50 -22.87
C PHE A 186 4.78 -10.51 -21.78
N LEU A 187 3.82 -9.88 -21.09
CA LEU A 187 4.07 -9.07 -19.89
C LEU A 187 3.68 -9.89 -18.67
N GLU A 188 4.56 -9.91 -17.68
CA GLU A 188 4.19 -10.41 -16.35
C GLU A 188 3.47 -9.31 -15.58
N LEU A 189 2.47 -9.67 -14.79
CA LEU A 189 1.63 -8.70 -14.09
C LEU A 189 1.92 -8.75 -12.59
N ASP A 190 2.00 -7.57 -11.99
CA ASP A 190 2.02 -7.42 -10.54
C ASP A 190 0.75 -8.03 -9.92
N GLU A 191 0.89 -8.63 -8.75
CA GLU A 191 -0.18 -9.38 -8.09
C GLU A 191 -1.30 -8.48 -7.55
N ASP A 192 -1.03 -7.19 -7.31
CA ASP A 192 -1.95 -6.26 -6.63
C ASP A 192 -2.39 -5.08 -7.54
N PRO A 193 -3.46 -5.26 -8.35
CA PRO A 193 -4.08 -4.17 -9.11
C PRO A 193 -4.99 -3.31 -8.22
N TYR A 194 -4.83 -1.98 -8.29
CA TYR A 194 -5.51 -1.05 -7.38
C TYR A 194 -6.50 -0.12 -8.11
N PRO A 195 -7.69 0.15 -7.53
CA PRO A 195 -8.68 1.03 -8.11
C PRO A 195 -8.41 2.50 -7.79
N VAL A 196 -8.81 3.36 -8.71
CA VAL A 196 -8.71 4.83 -8.62
C VAL A 196 -10.03 5.44 -9.05
N VAL A 197 -10.52 6.41 -8.28
CA VAL A 197 -11.66 7.25 -8.67
C VAL A 197 -11.13 8.48 -9.39
N THR A 198 -11.36 8.55 -10.69
CA THR A 198 -10.99 9.71 -11.53
C THR A 198 -11.75 10.97 -11.12
N GLU A 199 -11.26 12.15 -11.50
CA GLU A 199 -11.96 13.42 -11.25
C GLU A 199 -13.36 13.45 -11.90
N SER A 200 -13.55 12.67 -12.98
CA SER A 200 -14.85 12.51 -13.66
C SER A 200 -15.85 11.64 -12.89
N GLY A 201 -15.43 11.00 -11.80
CA GLY A 201 -16.23 10.06 -11.01
C GLY A 201 -16.29 8.64 -11.58
N ARG A 202 -15.49 8.31 -12.60
CA ARG A 202 -15.31 6.94 -13.09
C ARG A 202 -14.29 6.20 -12.23
N VAL A 203 -14.43 4.88 -12.16
CA VAL A 203 -13.48 4.00 -11.49
C VAL A 203 -12.61 3.28 -12.52
N VAL A 204 -11.30 3.31 -12.30
CA VAL A 204 -10.30 2.69 -13.18
C VAL A 204 -9.34 1.89 -12.31
N TYR A 205 -9.07 0.64 -12.66
CA TYR A 205 -7.96 -0.10 -12.08
C TYR A 205 -6.64 0.28 -12.74
N ILE A 206 -5.57 0.32 -11.96
CA ILE A 206 -4.18 0.39 -12.42
C ILE A 206 -3.49 -0.93 -12.04
N GLN A 207 -2.79 -1.55 -12.98
CA GLN A 207 -1.96 -2.73 -12.74
C GLN A 207 -0.58 -2.54 -13.34
N ASP A 208 0.43 -2.93 -12.58
CA ASP A 208 1.81 -2.85 -13.01
C ASP A 208 2.16 -4.06 -13.89
N ALA A 209 2.89 -3.82 -14.97
CA ALA A 209 3.26 -4.85 -15.92
C ALA A 209 4.76 -4.80 -16.27
N TYR A 210 5.39 -5.95 -16.14
CA TYR A 210 6.81 -6.15 -16.23
C TYR A 210 7.21 -6.81 -17.54
N THR A 211 8.34 -6.35 -18.09
CA THR A 211 9.12 -7.20 -19.00
C THR A 211 10.15 -7.95 -18.18
N VAL A 212 10.18 -9.27 -18.31
CA VAL A 212 11.10 -10.14 -17.59
C VAL A 212 11.96 -10.97 -18.54
N SER A 213 13.07 -11.50 -18.05
CA SER A 213 13.85 -12.53 -18.72
C SER A 213 14.72 -13.30 -17.72
N ASP A 214 14.96 -14.57 -17.98
CA ASP A 214 15.90 -15.48 -17.34
C ASP A 214 17.23 -15.61 -18.10
N HIS A 215 17.37 -14.92 -19.25
CA HIS A 215 18.52 -15.02 -20.16
C HIS A 215 19.40 -13.77 -20.18
N TYR A 216 19.25 -12.84 -19.22
CA TYR A 216 20.06 -11.64 -19.20
C TYR A 216 21.51 -11.98 -18.81
N PRO A 217 22.50 -11.67 -19.66
CA PRO A 217 23.86 -12.14 -19.46
C PRO A 217 24.49 -11.48 -18.24
N TYR A 218 25.31 -12.25 -17.50
CA TYR A 218 26.03 -11.80 -16.31
C TYR A 218 25.14 -11.26 -15.17
N SER A 219 23.86 -11.67 -15.12
CA SER A 219 22.94 -11.34 -14.03
C SER A 219 22.60 -12.59 -13.21
N GLU A 220 22.54 -12.42 -11.89
CA GLU A 220 22.14 -13.48 -10.97
C GLU A 220 20.61 -13.66 -11.01
N PRO A 221 20.11 -14.89 -11.24
CA PRO A 221 18.67 -15.16 -11.20
C PRO A 221 18.13 -15.12 -9.77
N LEU A 222 16.91 -14.61 -9.66
CA LEU A 222 16.06 -14.82 -8.47
C LEU A 222 15.81 -16.32 -8.32
N ARG A 223 15.85 -16.81 -7.07
CA ARG A 223 15.69 -18.23 -6.76
C ARG A 223 14.77 -18.40 -5.56
N LEU A 224 13.69 -19.13 -5.76
CA LEU A 224 12.80 -19.55 -4.69
C LEU A 224 13.53 -20.49 -3.71
N GLY A 225 13.35 -20.20 -2.43
CA GLY A 225 13.73 -21.02 -1.29
C GLY A 225 12.86 -20.69 -0.08
N ASP A 226 13.10 -21.36 1.05
CA ASP A 226 12.26 -21.25 2.26
C ASP A 226 12.16 -19.84 2.87
N ARG A 227 12.97 -18.88 2.39
CA ARG A 227 13.04 -17.50 2.88
C ARG A 227 12.94 -16.46 1.74
N SER A 228 12.39 -16.84 0.59
CA SER A 228 12.18 -15.91 -0.53
C SER A 228 11.13 -14.86 -0.19
N PHE A 229 11.40 -13.62 -0.62
CA PHE A 229 10.54 -12.47 -0.43
C PHE A 229 9.90 -12.02 -1.74
N HIS A 230 10.56 -12.27 -2.88
CA HIS A 230 9.97 -12.05 -4.19
C HIS A 230 8.81 -13.02 -4.50
N PRO A 231 7.85 -12.60 -5.34
CA PRO A 231 6.75 -13.46 -5.79
C PRO A 231 7.21 -14.67 -6.59
N ALA A 232 6.48 -15.77 -6.45
CA ALA A 232 6.84 -17.05 -7.07
C ALA A 232 6.82 -17.03 -8.60
N TYR A 233 5.98 -16.21 -9.23
CA TYR A 233 5.92 -16.11 -10.70
C TYR A 233 7.17 -15.44 -11.30
N LEU A 234 7.98 -14.76 -10.48
CA LEU A 234 9.24 -14.15 -10.89
C LEU A 234 10.46 -15.07 -10.69
N ASP A 235 10.27 -16.28 -10.15
CA ASP A 235 11.36 -17.23 -9.93
C ASP A 235 12.15 -17.55 -11.21
N GLY A 236 13.46 -17.68 -11.07
CA GLY A 236 14.37 -17.97 -12.16
C GLY A 236 14.69 -16.79 -13.08
N ASN A 237 13.92 -15.70 -13.04
CA ASN A 237 14.22 -14.49 -13.81
C ASN A 237 15.48 -13.80 -13.27
N ASN A 238 16.29 -13.25 -14.17
CA ASN A 238 17.48 -12.46 -13.85
C ASN A 238 17.43 -11.05 -14.46
N TYR A 239 16.27 -10.65 -14.99
CA TYR A 239 15.97 -9.33 -15.50
C TYR A 239 14.49 -9.02 -15.28
N ILE A 240 14.22 -7.81 -14.79
CA ILE A 240 12.88 -7.28 -14.62
C ILE A 240 12.91 -5.76 -14.81
N ARG A 241 11.90 -5.22 -15.51
CA ARG A 241 11.67 -3.77 -15.65
C ARG A 241 10.18 -3.48 -15.56
N ASN A 242 9.82 -2.56 -14.66
CA ASN A 242 8.50 -1.92 -14.59
C ASN A 242 8.27 -1.08 -15.86
N SER A 243 7.85 -1.76 -16.91
CA SER A 243 7.89 -1.25 -18.28
C SER A 243 6.61 -0.55 -18.66
N VAL A 244 5.49 -1.07 -18.16
CA VAL A 244 4.15 -0.68 -18.57
C VAL A 244 3.26 -0.51 -17.34
N LYS A 245 2.44 0.54 -17.35
CA LYS A 245 1.28 0.68 -16.46
C LYS A 245 0.03 0.39 -17.26
N VAL A 246 -0.79 -0.52 -16.79
CA VAL A 246 -2.03 -0.92 -17.46
C VAL A 246 -3.20 -0.30 -16.73
N THR A 247 -4.11 0.34 -17.44
CA THR A 247 -5.38 0.80 -16.86
C THR A 247 -6.55 0.02 -17.40
N MET A 248 -7.55 -0.28 -16.58
CA MET A 248 -8.81 -0.87 -17.01
C MET A 248 -10.00 -0.10 -16.42
N ASP A 249 -10.85 0.45 -17.28
CA ASP A 249 -12.10 1.09 -16.85
C ASP A 249 -13.09 0.00 -16.38
N THR A 250 -13.62 0.14 -15.16
CA THR A 250 -14.44 -0.91 -14.52
C THR A 250 -15.81 -1.08 -15.15
N TYR A 251 -16.29 -0.10 -15.94
CA TYR A 251 -17.58 -0.14 -16.58
C TYR A 251 -17.45 -0.60 -18.04
N THR A 252 -16.54 0.00 -18.80
CA THR A 252 -16.37 -0.27 -20.24
C THR A 252 -15.44 -1.44 -20.54
N GLY A 253 -14.56 -1.81 -19.61
CA GLY A 253 -13.52 -2.81 -19.84
C GLY A 253 -12.47 -2.40 -20.88
N GLU A 254 -12.38 -1.11 -21.20
CA GLU A 254 -11.31 -0.56 -22.03
C GLU A 254 -9.98 -0.70 -21.29
N VAL A 255 -8.98 -1.30 -21.97
CA VAL A 255 -7.64 -1.50 -21.42
C VAL A 255 -6.65 -0.63 -22.20
N LYS A 256 -5.80 0.11 -21.48
CA LYS A 256 -4.70 0.88 -22.08
C LYS A 256 -3.36 0.50 -21.45
N PHE A 257 -2.35 0.32 -22.29
CA PHE A 257 -0.99 -0.03 -21.89
C PHE A 257 -0.08 1.18 -22.03
N TYR A 258 0.23 1.86 -20.92
CA TYR A 258 1.08 3.05 -20.92
C TYR A 258 2.55 2.72 -20.72
N VAL A 259 3.41 3.25 -21.58
CA VAL A 259 4.86 2.97 -21.56
C VAL A 259 5.57 3.86 -20.55
N PHE A 260 6.05 3.27 -19.45
CA PHE A 260 6.73 3.97 -18.37
C PHE A 260 8.26 3.89 -18.43
N ASP A 261 8.81 2.81 -18.98
CA ASP A 261 10.25 2.68 -19.23
C ASP A 261 10.54 2.75 -20.73
N GLN A 262 10.81 3.96 -21.23
CA GLN A 262 11.17 4.17 -22.63
C GLN A 262 12.56 3.63 -22.99
N ASP A 263 13.38 3.26 -22.02
CA ASP A 263 14.72 2.71 -22.25
C ASP A 263 14.74 1.18 -22.27
N CYS A 264 13.67 0.53 -21.79
CA CYS A 264 13.53 -0.91 -21.79
C CYS A 264 13.66 -1.51 -23.21
N VAL A 265 14.77 -2.21 -23.45
CA VAL A 265 15.08 -2.81 -24.75
C VAL A 265 14.08 -3.90 -25.13
N VAL A 266 13.64 -4.69 -24.15
CA VAL A 266 12.63 -5.74 -24.36
C VAL A 266 11.29 -5.13 -24.78
N LEU A 267 10.86 -4.06 -24.11
CA LEU A 267 9.62 -3.37 -24.45
C LEU A 267 9.67 -2.76 -25.86
N LYS A 268 10.80 -2.17 -26.27
CA LYS A 268 10.98 -1.62 -27.62
C LYS A 268 10.74 -2.66 -28.72
N VAL A 269 11.07 -3.93 -28.48
CA VAL A 269 10.78 -5.02 -29.43
C VAL A 269 9.28 -5.25 -29.53
N TRP A 270 8.58 -5.33 -28.39
CA TRP A 270 7.14 -5.51 -28.35
C TRP A 270 6.37 -4.34 -28.95
N GLN A 271 6.82 -3.10 -28.72
CA GLN A 271 6.25 -1.91 -29.37
C GLN A 271 6.36 -1.95 -30.89
N LYS A 272 7.45 -2.52 -31.44
CA LYS A 272 7.60 -2.71 -32.89
C LYS A 272 6.71 -3.83 -33.43
N ALA A 273 6.56 -4.91 -32.66
CA ALA A 273 5.70 -6.04 -33.04
C ALA A 273 4.21 -5.68 -33.01
N PHE A 274 3.80 -4.83 -32.05
CA PHE A 274 2.41 -4.44 -31.79
C PHE A 274 2.26 -2.92 -31.68
N PRO A 275 2.41 -2.16 -32.77
CA PRO A 275 2.44 -0.69 -32.74
C PRO A 275 1.15 -0.04 -32.24
N GLY A 276 0.01 -0.73 -32.31
CA GLY A 276 -1.29 -0.22 -31.84
C GLY A 276 -1.64 -0.59 -30.38
N LEU A 277 -0.81 -1.38 -29.70
CA LEU A 277 -1.10 -1.85 -28.34
C LEU A 277 -0.68 -0.84 -27.27
N PHE A 278 0.44 -0.16 -27.48
CA PHE A 278 1.08 0.67 -26.48
C PHE A 278 0.77 2.15 -26.66
N THR A 279 0.45 2.80 -25.56
CA THR A 279 0.17 4.23 -25.46
C THR A 279 1.35 4.93 -24.77
N PRO A 280 1.82 6.08 -25.28
CA PRO A 280 2.79 6.91 -24.59
C PRO A 280 2.32 7.38 -23.20
N LYS A 281 3.23 7.48 -22.21
CA LYS A 281 2.92 7.92 -20.83
C LYS A 281 2.25 9.30 -20.78
N ASP A 282 2.65 10.22 -21.65
CA ASP A 282 2.11 11.58 -21.74
C ASP A 282 0.64 11.64 -22.20
N GLN A 283 0.08 10.52 -22.68
CA GLN A 283 -1.35 10.39 -22.96
C GLN A 283 -2.13 9.79 -21.79
N MET A 284 -1.48 9.41 -20.69
CA MET A 284 -2.17 9.04 -19.46
C MET A 284 -2.84 10.30 -18.87
N PRO A 285 -4.15 10.26 -18.55
CA PRO A 285 -4.82 11.36 -17.87
C PRO A 285 -4.09 11.76 -16.59
N GLN A 286 -3.98 13.07 -16.34
CA GLN A 286 -3.18 13.60 -15.22
C GLN A 286 -3.70 13.12 -13.86
N ASP A 287 -5.01 13.07 -13.69
CA ASP A 287 -5.65 12.54 -12.48
C ASP A 287 -5.23 11.08 -12.23
N ILE A 288 -5.28 10.22 -13.25
CA ILE A 288 -4.80 8.82 -13.14
C ILE A 288 -3.29 8.74 -12.90
N LEU A 289 -2.50 9.59 -13.57
CA LEU A 289 -1.05 9.59 -13.44
C LEU A 289 -0.60 9.94 -12.02
N GLU A 290 -1.34 10.79 -11.32
CA GLU A 290 -1.08 11.18 -9.93
C GLU A 290 -1.27 10.04 -8.93
N HIS A 291 -2.03 9.01 -9.28
CA HIS A 291 -2.25 7.82 -8.46
C HIS A 291 -1.23 6.71 -8.70
N VAL A 292 -0.41 6.79 -9.74
CA VAL A 292 0.60 5.75 -10.02
C VAL A 292 1.54 5.59 -8.82
N ARG A 293 1.73 4.33 -8.39
CA ARG A 293 2.63 3.95 -7.30
C ARG A 293 3.89 3.24 -7.79
N TYR A 294 4.91 3.20 -6.93
CA TYR A 294 6.06 2.32 -7.13
C TYR A 294 5.58 0.87 -7.00
N PRO A 295 6.00 -0.06 -7.88
CA PRO A 295 5.46 -1.41 -7.87
C PRO A 295 5.95 -2.23 -6.68
N GLU A 296 5.03 -2.98 -6.09
CA GLU A 296 5.29 -3.80 -4.91
C GLU A 296 6.23 -4.97 -5.22
N ASP A 297 5.89 -5.78 -6.23
CA ASP A 297 6.67 -6.96 -6.57
C ASP A 297 8.09 -6.60 -7.02
N MET A 298 8.22 -5.48 -7.75
CA MET A 298 9.52 -4.93 -8.12
C MET A 298 10.35 -4.55 -6.89
N LEU A 299 9.73 -3.90 -5.89
CA LEU A 299 10.43 -3.52 -4.67
C LEU A 299 10.83 -4.75 -3.85
N LYS A 300 10.00 -5.80 -3.81
CA LYS A 300 10.33 -7.09 -3.19
C LYS A 300 11.57 -7.70 -3.83
N CYS A 301 11.61 -7.84 -5.15
CA CYS A 301 12.77 -8.35 -5.89
C CYS A 301 14.03 -7.51 -5.63
N GLN A 302 13.92 -6.18 -5.73
CA GLN A 302 15.06 -5.28 -5.53
C GLN A 302 15.59 -5.34 -4.10
N THR A 303 14.71 -5.42 -3.11
CA THR A 303 15.08 -5.53 -1.70
C THR A 303 15.79 -6.83 -1.44
N GLU A 304 15.25 -7.96 -1.93
CA GLU A 304 15.85 -9.28 -1.76
C GLU A 304 17.28 -9.32 -2.34
N ILE A 305 17.48 -8.84 -3.56
CA ILE A 305 18.82 -8.76 -4.17
C ILE A 305 19.74 -7.84 -3.34
N TYR A 306 19.23 -6.68 -2.93
CA TYR A 306 20.02 -5.67 -2.24
C TYR A 306 20.48 -6.11 -0.85
N THR A 307 19.78 -7.06 -0.20
CA THR A 307 20.20 -7.64 1.09
C THR A 307 21.64 -8.16 1.07
N THR A 308 22.15 -8.56 -0.10
CA THR A 308 23.52 -9.03 -0.29
C THR A 308 24.35 -8.02 -1.09
N TYR A 309 23.82 -7.46 -2.18
CA TYR A 309 24.57 -6.61 -3.11
C TYR A 309 24.86 -5.19 -2.61
N HIS A 310 24.32 -4.78 -1.47
CA HIS A 310 24.68 -3.50 -0.84
C HIS A 310 26.14 -3.45 -0.35
N MET A 311 26.81 -4.61 -0.24
CA MET A 311 28.18 -4.78 0.23
C MET A 311 29.21 -4.50 -0.88
N GLY A 312 29.90 -3.35 -0.82
CA GLY A 312 30.97 -3.01 -1.77
C GLY A 312 32.33 -3.67 -1.47
N ASN A 313 32.55 -4.25 -0.28
CA ASN A 313 33.82 -4.87 0.08
C ASN A 313 33.83 -6.35 -0.34
N THR A 314 34.72 -6.73 -1.26
CA THR A 314 34.82 -8.09 -1.82
C THR A 314 35.03 -9.18 -0.76
N ARG A 315 35.85 -8.92 0.27
CA ARG A 315 36.09 -9.91 1.32
C ARG A 315 34.81 -10.20 2.11
N LYS A 316 34.09 -9.14 2.52
CA LYS A 316 32.81 -9.25 3.22
C LYS A 316 31.74 -9.93 2.37
N PHE A 317 31.69 -9.61 1.07
CA PHE A 317 30.76 -10.24 0.14
C PHE A 317 31.03 -11.76 0.04
N ILE A 318 32.29 -12.17 -0.14
CA ILE A 318 32.67 -13.59 -0.23
C ILE A 318 32.40 -14.33 1.09
N SER A 319 32.71 -13.72 2.23
CA SER A 319 32.47 -14.35 3.54
C SER A 319 31.02 -14.20 4.03
N ARG A 320 30.15 -13.53 3.26
CA ARG A 320 28.78 -13.15 3.65
C ARG A 320 28.72 -12.42 5.01
N GLU A 321 29.80 -11.73 5.36
CA GLU A 321 29.89 -10.91 6.57
C GLU A 321 29.13 -9.59 6.36
N GLY A 322 27.88 -9.54 6.83
CA GLY A 322 27.04 -8.35 6.77
C GLY A 322 25.83 -8.45 5.85
N VAL A 323 25.44 -9.67 5.45
CA VAL A 323 24.16 -9.92 4.77
C VAL A 323 23.00 -9.38 5.63
N TRP A 324 22.05 -8.73 4.97
CA TRP A 324 20.79 -8.35 5.59
C TRP A 324 19.72 -9.41 5.33
N GLU A 325 18.62 -9.32 6.07
CA GLU A 325 17.37 -10.00 5.83
C GLU A 325 16.27 -8.95 5.77
N VAL A 326 15.19 -9.24 5.04
CA VAL A 326 13.97 -8.46 5.16
C VAL A 326 13.51 -8.55 6.61
N ALA A 327 13.12 -7.42 7.19
CA ALA A 327 12.64 -7.39 8.55
C ALA A 327 11.40 -8.29 8.69
N THR A 328 11.20 -8.85 9.87
CA THR A 328 10.02 -9.63 10.21
C THR A 328 9.17 -8.88 11.22
N GLU A 329 7.88 -9.18 11.26
CA GLU A 329 6.90 -8.64 12.21
C GLU A 329 5.96 -9.75 12.72
N MET A 330 5.23 -9.46 13.80
CA MET A 330 4.12 -10.29 14.25
C MET A 330 2.83 -9.79 13.61
N PHE A 331 2.13 -10.66 12.90
CA PHE A 331 0.88 -10.31 12.23
C PHE A 331 -0.27 -11.20 12.70
N ASN A 332 -1.49 -10.66 12.64
CA ASN A 332 -2.71 -11.37 12.97
C ASN A 332 -2.63 -11.99 14.38
N GLN A 333 -2.85 -13.29 14.56
CA GLN A 333 -2.75 -13.99 15.85
C GLN A 333 -1.30 -14.31 16.25
N GLY A 334 -0.36 -13.38 15.99
CA GLY A 334 1.06 -13.51 16.35
C GLY A 334 1.89 -14.39 15.41
N SER A 335 1.43 -14.61 14.17
CA SER A 335 2.23 -15.30 13.16
C SER A 335 3.40 -14.44 12.71
N LEU A 336 4.61 -15.00 12.68
CA LEU A 336 5.78 -14.31 12.17
C LEU A 336 5.75 -14.28 10.63
N GLN A 337 5.85 -13.09 10.05
CA GLN A 337 5.96 -12.89 8.61
C GLN A 337 7.07 -11.88 8.26
N PHE A 338 7.47 -11.82 6.99
CA PHE A 338 8.23 -10.67 6.51
C PHE A 338 7.35 -9.43 6.54
N VAL A 339 7.96 -8.27 6.79
CA VAL A 339 7.26 -7.00 6.60
C VAL A 339 7.01 -6.83 5.11
N GLU A 340 5.74 -6.86 4.73
CA GLU A 340 5.30 -6.58 3.38
C GLU A 340 5.53 -5.09 3.06
N PRO A 341 5.91 -4.74 1.81
CA PRO A 341 6.05 -3.34 1.44
C PRO A 341 4.73 -2.60 1.65
N TYR A 342 4.79 -1.43 2.28
CA TYR A 342 3.60 -0.64 2.56
C TYR A 342 3.76 0.78 2.07
N SER A 343 2.63 1.38 1.70
CA SER A 343 2.60 2.76 1.25
C SER A 343 2.37 3.73 2.40
N ALA A 344 3.15 4.81 2.43
CA ALA A 344 3.05 5.85 3.44
C ALA A 344 3.31 7.24 2.84
N ILE A 345 2.64 8.25 3.41
CA ILE A 345 2.95 9.67 3.18
C ILE A 345 4.00 10.08 4.21
N VAL A 346 5.18 10.47 3.74
CA VAL A 346 6.35 10.72 4.57
C VAL A 346 7.10 11.94 4.05
N GLN A 347 7.50 12.83 4.95
CA GLN A 347 8.52 13.85 4.66
C GLN A 347 9.90 13.23 4.83
N LEU A 348 10.62 13.05 3.72
CA LEU A 348 11.97 12.50 3.76
C LEU A 348 12.95 13.49 4.40
N PRO A 349 14.00 13.00 5.10
CA PRO A 349 15.03 13.86 5.66
C PRO A 349 15.68 14.76 4.59
N GLY A 350 15.61 16.07 4.79
CA GLY A 350 16.16 17.08 3.88
C GLY A 350 15.22 17.52 2.75
N GLU A 351 14.05 16.91 2.60
CA GLU A 351 13.01 17.35 1.68
C GLU A 351 12.03 18.30 2.40
N GLU A 352 11.48 19.28 1.67
CA GLU A 352 10.56 20.27 2.25
C GLU A 352 9.09 19.81 2.26
N MET A 353 8.74 18.85 1.40
CA MET A 353 7.37 18.38 1.20
C MET A 353 7.24 16.88 1.50
N GLU A 354 6.05 16.50 1.95
CA GLU A 354 5.66 15.11 2.11
C GLU A 354 5.49 14.43 0.75
N GLU A 355 5.90 13.16 0.66
CA GLU A 355 5.74 12.34 -0.53
C GLU A 355 5.10 11.01 -0.21
N TYR A 356 4.38 10.47 -1.18
CA TYR A 356 3.92 9.09 -1.12
C TYR A 356 5.02 8.14 -1.59
N LEU A 357 5.34 7.18 -0.72
CA LEU A 357 6.44 6.24 -0.87
C LEU A 357 5.95 4.83 -0.59
N MET A 358 6.55 3.85 -1.25
CA MET A 358 6.44 2.44 -0.86
C MET A 358 7.69 2.03 -0.11
N MET A 359 7.55 1.53 1.12
CA MET A 359 8.66 1.33 2.07
C MET A 359 8.77 -0.12 2.52
N VAL A 360 10.00 -0.55 2.83
CA VAL A 360 10.29 -1.85 3.44
C VAL A 360 11.54 -1.77 4.31
N GLN A 361 11.61 -2.57 5.38
CA GLN A 361 12.71 -2.57 6.34
C GLN A 361 13.61 -3.80 6.18
N CYS A 362 14.89 -3.63 6.51
CA CYS A 362 15.84 -4.73 6.59
C CYS A 362 16.58 -4.73 7.92
N THR A 363 16.89 -5.92 8.42
CA THR A 363 17.75 -6.13 9.59
C THR A 363 19.03 -6.86 9.17
N PRO A 364 20.13 -6.79 9.94
CA PRO A 364 21.25 -7.70 9.71
C PRO A 364 20.78 -9.15 9.95
N SER A 365 21.30 -10.10 9.17
CA SER A 365 20.96 -11.51 9.34
C SER A 365 21.17 -11.98 10.78
N GLY A 366 20.14 -12.60 11.36
CA GLY A 366 20.14 -13.07 12.76
C GLY A 366 20.07 -11.97 13.83
N LYS A 367 19.76 -10.72 13.47
CA LYS A 367 19.59 -9.60 14.42
C LYS A 367 18.23 -8.94 14.25
N LEU A 368 17.79 -8.28 15.31
CA LEU A 368 16.50 -7.57 15.36
C LEU A 368 16.65 -6.05 15.29
N ASN A 369 17.86 -5.50 15.39
CA ASN A 369 18.11 -4.07 15.16
C ASN A 369 17.94 -3.74 13.68
N LEU A 370 17.40 -2.57 13.39
CA LEU A 370 17.22 -2.08 12.03
C LEU A 370 18.58 -1.82 11.38
N ALA A 371 18.82 -2.44 10.22
CA ALA A 371 19.99 -2.15 9.40
C ALA A 371 19.72 -0.97 8.46
N ALA A 372 18.54 -0.96 7.85
CA ALA A 372 18.13 0.04 6.90
C ALA A 372 16.61 0.00 6.69
N TRP A 373 16.10 1.07 6.11
CA TRP A 373 14.84 1.03 5.37
C TRP A 373 15.10 1.45 3.92
N LEU A 374 14.35 0.85 3.01
CA LEU A 374 14.36 1.13 1.59
C LEU A 374 13.02 1.74 1.23
N ALA A 375 13.00 2.62 0.22
CA ALA A 375 11.75 3.09 -0.32
C ALA A 375 11.83 3.36 -1.83
N GLY A 376 10.74 3.05 -2.53
CA GLY A 376 10.47 3.50 -3.88
C GLY A 376 9.61 4.77 -3.84
N ARG A 377 10.09 5.85 -4.47
CA ARG A 377 9.35 7.11 -4.56
C ARG A 377 8.25 7.00 -5.62
N SER A 378 7.03 7.38 -5.26
CA SER A 378 5.84 7.32 -6.15
C SER A 378 5.38 8.68 -6.67
N SER A 379 5.99 9.78 -6.20
CA SER A 379 5.46 11.13 -6.42
C SER A 379 6.21 11.91 -7.51
N GLY A 380 5.46 12.47 -8.47
CA GLY A 380 5.95 13.48 -9.43
C GLY A 380 7.25 13.12 -10.15
N GLU A 381 8.19 14.07 -10.21
CA GLU A 381 9.51 13.91 -10.85
C GLU A 381 10.43 12.92 -10.12
N HIS A 382 10.07 12.53 -8.90
CA HIS A 382 10.81 11.54 -8.12
C HIS A 382 10.34 10.12 -8.38
N TYR A 383 9.24 9.92 -9.11
CA TYR A 383 8.71 8.61 -9.46
C TYR A 383 9.81 7.68 -9.98
N GLY A 384 9.89 6.48 -9.39
CA GLY A 384 10.82 5.44 -9.81
C GLY A 384 12.21 5.53 -9.18
N LYS A 385 12.51 6.58 -8.41
CA LYS A 385 13.78 6.68 -7.66
C LYS A 385 13.71 5.80 -6.41
N LEU A 386 14.73 4.97 -6.23
CA LEU A 386 14.95 4.21 -5.01
C LEU A 386 15.82 4.99 -4.03
N ILE A 387 15.48 4.90 -2.75
CA ILE A 387 16.30 5.41 -1.66
C ILE A 387 16.56 4.30 -0.65
N VAL A 388 17.72 4.38 -0.02
CA VAL A 388 18.11 3.48 1.06
C VAL A 388 18.69 4.33 2.17
N TYR A 389 18.05 4.30 3.32
CA TYR A 389 18.58 4.95 4.52
C TYR A 389 19.20 3.90 5.42
N ARG A 390 20.52 3.96 5.58
CA ARG A 390 21.30 2.97 6.34
C ARG A 390 21.53 3.46 7.76
N MET A 391 21.28 2.58 8.72
CA MET A 391 21.65 2.82 10.10
C MET A 391 23.17 2.63 10.28
N PRO A 392 23.81 3.36 11.22
CA PRO A 392 25.19 3.09 11.60
C PRO A 392 25.39 1.62 12.01
N LEU A 393 26.58 1.06 11.77
CA LEU A 393 26.87 -0.36 12.07
C LEU A 393 26.67 -0.76 13.54
N GLN A 394 26.76 0.21 14.46
CA GLN A 394 26.56 0.05 15.90
C GLN A 394 25.21 0.64 16.35
N SER A 395 24.26 0.78 15.43
CA SER A 395 22.93 1.30 15.75
C SER A 395 22.16 0.34 16.67
N GLU A 396 21.56 0.92 17.71
CA GLU A 396 20.60 0.27 18.60
C GLU A 396 19.15 0.59 18.20
N VAL A 397 18.95 1.17 17.01
CA VAL A 397 17.61 1.42 16.49
C VAL A 397 16.89 0.08 16.31
N ALA A 398 15.79 -0.09 17.04
CA ALA A 398 14.97 -1.29 17.01
C ALA A 398 14.41 -1.54 15.61
N GLY A 399 14.45 -2.78 15.12
CA GLY A 399 13.67 -3.20 13.97
C GLY A 399 12.24 -3.59 14.37
N PRO A 400 11.34 -3.85 13.40
CA PRO A 400 9.94 -4.21 13.64
C PRO A 400 9.75 -5.30 14.71
N LEU A 401 10.30 -6.50 14.53
CA LEU A 401 10.18 -7.58 15.53
C LEU A 401 10.78 -7.23 16.91
N MET A 402 11.77 -6.33 17.00
CA MET A 402 12.25 -5.88 18.31
C MET A 402 11.20 -5.01 19.01
N VAL A 403 10.52 -4.13 18.27
CA VAL A 403 9.41 -3.32 18.80
C VAL A 403 8.25 -4.22 19.22
N GLU A 404 7.92 -5.25 18.43
CA GLU A 404 6.93 -6.28 18.83
C GLU A 404 7.27 -6.91 20.18
N ASN A 405 8.53 -7.32 20.38
CA ASN A 405 8.99 -7.88 21.64
C ASN A 405 8.89 -6.86 22.80
N PHE A 406 9.15 -5.57 22.54
CA PHE A 406 8.97 -4.53 23.54
C PHE A 406 7.49 -4.38 23.94
N ILE A 407 6.57 -4.48 22.99
CA ILE A 407 5.12 -4.45 23.23
C ILE A 407 4.72 -5.63 24.13
N ASP A 408 5.16 -6.85 23.80
CA ASP A 408 4.85 -8.06 24.57
C ASP A 408 5.46 -8.08 25.97
N SER A 409 6.64 -7.45 26.13
CA SER A 409 7.38 -7.42 27.41
C SER A 409 6.85 -6.42 28.44
N LYS A 410 5.89 -5.56 28.06
CA LYS A 410 5.32 -4.57 28.98
C LYS A 410 4.27 -5.22 29.87
N ASP A 411 4.62 -5.42 31.14
CA ASP A 411 3.77 -6.05 32.17
C ASP A 411 2.32 -5.54 32.18
N GLU A 412 2.10 -4.22 32.09
CA GLU A 412 0.77 -3.62 32.09
C GLU A 412 -0.06 -4.04 30.87
N TRP A 413 0.58 -4.24 29.72
CA TRP A 413 -0.07 -4.58 28.46
C TRP A 413 -0.25 -6.10 28.32
N SER A 414 0.73 -6.88 28.78
CA SER A 414 0.64 -8.35 28.77
C SER A 414 -0.58 -8.86 29.54
N GLN A 415 -0.98 -8.16 30.63
CA GLN A 415 -2.21 -8.47 31.37
C GLN A 415 -3.46 -8.26 30.51
N ASP A 416 -3.60 -7.08 29.89
CA ASP A 416 -4.71 -6.75 28.99
C ASP A 416 -4.78 -7.71 27.79
N ILE A 417 -3.64 -8.00 27.17
CA ILE A 417 -3.51 -8.93 26.03
C ILE A 417 -3.97 -10.35 26.42
N SER A 418 -3.52 -10.84 27.58
CA SER A 418 -3.93 -12.16 28.07
C SER A 418 -5.44 -12.23 28.31
N LEU A 419 -6.01 -11.19 28.94
CA LEU A 419 -7.45 -11.08 29.17
C LEU A 419 -8.26 -11.04 27.86
N TRP A 420 -7.73 -10.42 26.82
CA TRP A 420 -8.39 -10.37 25.51
C TRP A 420 -8.38 -11.71 24.79
N ASN A 421 -7.33 -12.53 24.95
CA ASN A 421 -7.24 -13.86 24.34
C ASN A 421 -8.03 -14.96 25.09
N ASP A 422 -8.27 -14.80 26.41
CA ASP A 422 -8.90 -15.87 27.22
C ASP A 422 -10.44 -15.87 27.19
N ASN A 423 -11.09 -14.82 26.69
CA ASN A 423 -12.54 -14.60 26.84
C ASN A 423 -13.38 -14.87 25.57
N GLY A 424 -13.00 -15.87 24.77
CA GLY A 424 -13.70 -16.18 23.51
C GLY A 424 -13.53 -15.09 22.45
N SER A 425 -12.39 -14.42 22.48
CA SER A 425 -11.96 -13.41 21.52
C SER A 425 -10.48 -13.65 21.18
N ALA A 426 -10.09 -13.24 19.98
CA ALA A 426 -8.73 -13.29 19.50
C ALA A 426 -8.19 -11.87 19.31
N LEU A 427 -7.02 -11.60 19.88
CA LEU A 427 -6.22 -10.44 19.55
C LEU A 427 -5.62 -10.62 18.15
N LEU A 428 -5.78 -9.60 17.32
CA LEU A 428 -5.17 -9.54 15.99
C LEU A 428 -4.25 -8.32 15.93
N ARG A 429 -2.98 -8.55 15.63
CA ARG A 429 -2.00 -7.51 15.33
C ARG A 429 -2.12 -7.09 13.87
N GLY A 430 -2.18 -5.78 13.61
CA GLY A 430 -2.01 -5.26 12.26
C GLY A 430 -0.54 -5.07 11.92
N ASN A 431 -0.27 -4.60 10.70
CA ASN A 431 1.11 -4.34 10.27
C ASN A 431 1.74 -3.22 11.11
N LEU A 432 3.03 -3.39 11.45
CA LEU A 432 3.80 -2.40 12.19
C LEU A 432 4.46 -1.41 11.22
N LEU A 433 3.96 -0.18 11.20
CA LEU A 433 4.51 0.88 10.35
C LEU A 433 5.73 1.51 11.04
N THR A 434 6.87 1.47 10.36
CA THR A 434 8.10 2.18 10.74
C THR A 434 8.28 3.42 9.86
N LEU A 435 7.98 4.60 10.40
CA LEU A 435 7.98 5.86 9.65
C LEU A 435 9.13 6.77 10.09
N PRO A 436 9.95 7.31 9.17
CA PRO A 436 10.92 8.34 9.51
C PRO A 436 10.21 9.67 9.73
N VAL A 437 10.47 10.29 10.88
CA VAL A 437 9.91 11.58 11.26
C VAL A 437 11.03 12.45 11.81
N ALA A 438 11.30 13.57 11.14
CA ALA A 438 12.45 14.44 11.41
C ALA A 438 13.78 13.63 11.40
N GLU A 439 14.48 13.57 12.53
CA GLU A 439 15.75 12.84 12.68
C GLU A 439 15.58 11.43 13.29
N GLY A 440 14.35 10.99 13.56
CA GLY A 440 14.05 9.73 14.25
C GLY A 440 13.09 8.81 13.51
N LEU A 441 12.75 7.69 14.15
CA LEU A 441 11.74 6.76 13.70
C LEU A 441 10.56 6.72 14.68
N VAL A 442 9.37 6.61 14.11
CA VAL A 442 8.11 6.39 14.83
C VAL A 442 7.55 5.05 14.40
N TYR A 443 7.11 4.26 15.38
CA TYR A 443 6.46 2.97 15.18
C TYR A 443 4.97 3.09 15.47
N ILE A 444 4.13 2.58 14.58
CA ILE A 444 2.67 2.60 14.72
C ILE A 444 2.13 1.20 14.44
N GLU A 445 1.43 0.61 15.40
CA GLU A 445 0.81 -0.71 15.24
C GLU A 445 -0.64 -0.67 15.74
N PRO A 446 -1.64 -0.97 14.89
CA PRO A 446 -3.01 -1.12 15.32
C PRO A 446 -3.25 -2.54 15.89
N ILE A 447 -3.89 -2.60 17.06
CA ILE A 447 -4.31 -3.84 17.71
C ILE A 447 -5.84 -3.95 17.63
N TYR A 448 -6.30 -5.04 17.03
CA TYR A 448 -7.71 -5.36 16.87
C TYR A 448 -8.13 -6.49 17.80
N LEU A 449 -9.42 -6.48 18.17
CA LEU A 449 -10.06 -7.58 18.87
C LEU A 449 -11.20 -8.11 18.01
N GLN A 450 -11.26 -9.44 17.86
CA GLN A 450 -12.33 -10.13 17.16
C GLN A 450 -12.91 -11.20 18.08
N SER A 451 -14.23 -11.33 18.13
CA SER A 451 -14.86 -12.45 18.85
C SER A 451 -14.75 -13.74 18.02
N ASP A 452 -14.68 -14.90 18.68
CA ASP A 452 -14.66 -16.20 18.00
C ASP A 452 -16.00 -16.58 17.34
N ASN A 453 -17.03 -15.75 17.52
CA ASN A 453 -18.33 -15.94 16.89
C ASN A 453 -18.26 -15.84 15.37
N GLU A 454 -19.03 -16.68 14.69
CA GLU A 454 -19.16 -16.65 13.24
C GLU A 454 -19.65 -15.27 12.76
N GLY A 455 -18.93 -14.67 11.80
CA GLY A 455 -19.25 -13.35 11.26
C GLY A 455 -18.83 -12.15 12.12
N ALA A 456 -18.13 -12.36 13.25
CA ALA A 456 -17.54 -11.28 14.02
C ALA A 456 -16.53 -10.49 13.18
N MET A 457 -16.53 -9.16 13.32
CA MET A 457 -15.58 -8.28 12.63
C MET A 457 -14.49 -7.82 13.60
N PRO A 458 -13.22 -7.76 13.17
CA PRO A 458 -12.16 -7.12 13.93
C PRO A 458 -12.51 -5.66 14.25
N LYS A 459 -12.31 -5.26 15.51
CA LYS A 459 -12.51 -3.88 15.98
C LYS A 459 -11.22 -3.34 16.54
N LEU A 460 -10.82 -2.15 16.09
CA LEU A 460 -9.68 -1.44 16.64
C LEU A 460 -9.90 -1.20 18.12
N THR A 461 -8.98 -1.71 18.93
CA THR A 461 -9.05 -1.65 20.40
C THR A 461 -7.93 -0.78 20.95
N ARG A 462 -6.73 -0.88 20.37
CA ARG A 462 -5.59 -0.02 20.71
C ARG A 462 -4.81 0.36 19.45
N VAL A 463 -4.13 1.50 19.54
CA VAL A 463 -3.04 1.89 18.64
C VAL A 463 -1.80 2.03 19.51
N VAL A 464 -0.76 1.27 19.21
CA VAL A 464 0.57 1.45 19.78
C VAL A 464 1.29 2.53 18.99
N LEU A 465 1.94 3.44 19.70
CA LEU A 465 2.82 4.46 19.17
C LEU A 465 4.13 4.45 19.94
N GLY A 466 5.27 4.48 19.25
CA GLY A 466 6.55 4.53 19.95
C GLY A 466 7.68 5.21 19.20
N THR A 467 8.72 5.54 19.96
CA THR A 467 10.02 6.01 19.48
C THR A 467 11.10 5.17 20.17
N GLY A 468 11.52 4.06 19.54
CA GLY A 468 12.39 3.06 20.17
C GLY A 468 11.68 2.34 21.32
N GLU A 469 12.33 2.22 22.48
CA GLU A 469 11.77 1.54 23.67
C GLU A 469 10.62 2.32 24.34
N ARG A 470 10.50 3.62 24.06
CA ARG A 470 9.40 4.44 24.58
C ARG A 470 8.16 4.17 23.78
N LEU A 471 7.30 3.30 24.31
CA LEU A 471 6.01 2.94 23.73
C LEU A 471 4.88 3.51 24.58
N ALA A 472 3.78 3.87 23.93
CA ALA A 472 2.49 4.15 24.55
C ALA A 472 1.39 3.54 23.69
N TRP A 473 0.23 3.28 24.28
CA TRP A 473 -0.95 2.90 23.52
C TRP A 473 -2.15 3.75 23.92
N GLY A 474 -3.09 3.89 23.00
CA GLY A 474 -4.36 4.58 23.22
C GLY A 474 -5.46 3.92 22.43
N VAL A 475 -6.72 4.32 22.64
CA VAL A 475 -7.85 3.78 21.85
C VAL A 475 -7.85 4.28 20.39
N ASN A 476 -7.04 5.28 20.10
CA ASN A 476 -6.77 5.81 18.76
C ASN A 476 -5.34 6.42 18.72
N LEU A 477 -4.89 6.86 17.54
CA LEU A 477 -3.55 7.43 17.35
C LEU A 477 -3.30 8.71 18.16
N GLU A 478 -4.29 9.61 18.27
CA GLU A 478 -4.15 10.85 19.05
C GLU A 478 -4.04 10.58 20.55
N ASP A 479 -4.75 9.56 21.06
CA ASP A 479 -4.66 9.12 22.45
C ASP A 479 -3.29 8.49 22.73
N ALA A 480 -2.79 7.65 21.81
CA ALA A 480 -1.46 7.06 21.92
C ALA A 480 -0.36 8.13 21.90
N LYS A 481 -0.50 9.15 21.03
CA LYS A 481 0.36 10.33 20.97
C LYS A 481 0.33 11.13 22.27
N ARG A 482 -0.86 11.43 22.79
CA ARG A 482 -0.99 12.10 24.09
C ARG A 482 -0.36 11.28 25.21
N ALA A 483 -0.55 9.97 25.23
CA ALA A 483 0.06 9.10 26.24
C ALA A 483 1.60 9.08 26.12
N LEU A 484 2.15 9.05 24.91
CA LEU A 484 3.59 9.04 24.67
C LEU A 484 4.26 10.34 25.14
N PHE A 485 3.67 11.48 24.81
CA PHE A 485 4.25 12.80 25.06
C PHE A 485 3.75 13.51 26.33
N SER A 486 2.72 13.00 27.02
CA SER A 486 2.26 13.58 28.31
C SER A 486 3.25 13.36 29.45
N SER A 487 4.08 12.32 29.37
CA SER A 487 5.21 12.10 30.28
C SER A 487 6.33 13.16 30.17
N SER A 488 6.30 14.01 29.14
CA SER A 488 7.23 15.14 28.95
C SER A 488 6.73 16.48 29.51
N SER A 489 5.72 16.51 30.40
CA SER A 489 5.17 17.77 30.91
C SER A 489 4.78 17.72 32.40
N THR A 490 5.78 17.65 33.28
CA THR A 490 5.81 18.38 34.57
C THR A 490 7.25 18.53 35.06
N VAL A 491 8.08 19.19 34.26
CA VAL A 491 8.97 20.20 34.83
C VAL A 491 8.36 21.51 34.39
N SER A 492 7.61 22.16 35.28
CA SER A 492 7.45 23.62 35.17
C SER A 492 8.85 24.16 34.95
N PRO A 493 9.11 24.97 33.92
CA PRO A 493 10.25 25.84 34.02
C PRO A 493 9.96 26.70 35.24
N GLU A 494 10.64 26.41 36.36
CA GLU A 494 10.93 27.50 37.28
C GLU A 494 11.43 28.61 36.38
N THR A 495 10.77 29.75 36.48
CA THR A 495 11.10 30.96 35.74
C THR A 495 12.44 31.48 36.29
N GLY A 496 13.51 30.71 36.11
CA GLY A 496 14.86 31.19 36.04
C GLY A 496 14.92 31.99 34.76
N SER A 497 14.80 33.30 34.91
CA SER A 497 15.03 34.23 33.81
C SER A 497 16.41 33.93 33.24
N ILE A 498 16.48 33.35 32.04
CA ILE A 498 17.73 33.32 31.28
C ILE A 498 17.98 34.76 30.86
N VAL A 499 18.76 35.46 31.67
CA VAL A 499 19.37 36.72 31.29
C VAL A 499 20.37 36.37 30.19
N ILE A 500 20.06 36.73 28.95
CA ILE A 500 21.03 36.69 27.85
C ILE A 500 22.13 37.70 28.20
N PRO A 501 23.40 37.30 28.41
CA PRO A 501 24.43 38.26 28.75
C PRO A 501 24.74 39.12 27.52
N GLU A 502 24.48 40.43 27.64
CA GLU A 502 24.71 41.37 26.56
C GLU A 502 26.21 41.62 26.30
N GLY A 503 26.57 41.56 25.01
CA GLY A 503 27.58 42.40 24.36
C GLY A 503 29.06 42.11 24.61
N LYS A 504 29.50 41.85 25.85
CA LYS A 504 30.93 41.60 26.17
C LYS A 504 31.29 40.15 26.42
N GLU A 505 30.35 39.34 26.93
CA GLU A 505 30.64 37.95 27.31
C GLU A 505 30.68 37.00 26.09
N LEU A 506 29.84 37.26 25.09
CA LEU A 506 29.87 36.56 23.80
C LEU A 506 31.17 36.80 23.00
N GLY A 507 31.80 37.97 23.17
CA GLY A 507 33.04 38.31 22.48
C GLY A 507 34.23 37.46 22.93
N TYR A 508 34.35 37.23 24.24
CA TYR A 508 35.44 36.42 24.80
C TYR A 508 35.22 34.92 24.54
N ALA A 509 33.99 34.44 24.66
CA ALA A 509 33.64 33.05 24.33
C ALA A 509 33.94 32.73 22.85
N LYS A 510 33.64 33.66 21.94
CA LYS A 510 33.96 33.52 20.52
C LYS A 510 35.48 33.49 20.28
N GLN A 511 36.26 34.34 20.94
CA GLN A 511 37.73 34.32 20.83
C GLN A 511 38.33 32.98 21.28
N LEU A 512 37.86 32.42 22.40
CA LEU A 512 38.33 31.12 22.89
C LEU A 512 37.99 29.98 21.92
N LEU A 513 36.82 30.05 21.28
CA LEU A 513 36.39 29.07 20.29
C LEU A 513 37.17 29.18 18.98
N ASP A 514 37.41 30.40 18.49
CA ASP A 514 38.21 30.66 17.29
C ASP A 514 39.68 30.20 17.50
N GLU A 515 40.23 30.42 18.69
CA GLU A 515 41.59 29.98 19.04
C GLU A 515 41.70 28.45 19.19
N TYR A 516 40.65 27.79 19.70
CA TYR A 516 40.53 26.33 19.70
C TYR A 516 40.57 25.74 18.28
N PHE A 517 39.81 26.30 17.34
CA PHE A 517 39.80 25.83 15.95
C PHE A 517 41.15 26.07 15.25
N ARG A 518 41.79 27.22 15.50
CA ARG A 518 43.12 27.51 14.98
C ARG A 518 44.17 26.51 15.48
N LEU A 519 44.23 26.27 16.79
CA LEU A 519 45.21 25.34 17.40
C LEU A 519 44.96 23.88 17.01
N SER A 520 43.70 23.47 16.81
CA SER A 520 43.37 22.16 16.24
C SER A 520 43.85 22.02 14.80
N GLY A 521 43.69 23.07 13.98
CA GLY A 521 44.17 23.09 12.60
C GLY A 521 45.69 23.08 12.47
N GLU A 522 46.41 23.65 13.44
CA GLU A 522 47.88 23.66 13.52
C GLU A 522 48.47 22.36 14.10
N GLY A 523 47.64 21.41 14.54
CA GLY A 523 48.10 20.13 15.08
C GLY A 523 48.63 20.21 16.53
N ASN A 524 48.18 21.18 17.32
CA ASN A 524 48.55 21.32 18.74
C ASN A 524 47.36 20.98 19.68
N PRO A 525 47.03 19.69 19.85
CA PRO A 525 45.80 19.26 20.54
C PRO A 525 45.81 19.53 22.06
N ALA A 526 46.98 19.61 22.68
CA ALA A 526 47.10 19.88 24.12
C ALA A 526 46.70 21.32 24.45
N GLU A 527 47.16 22.30 23.67
CA GLU A 527 46.79 23.71 23.83
C GLU A 527 45.33 23.97 23.40
N ALA A 528 44.85 23.29 22.36
CA ALA A 528 43.43 23.34 21.99
C ALA A 528 42.53 22.85 23.14
N GLY A 529 42.89 21.73 23.78
CA GLY A 529 42.16 21.21 24.94
C GLY A 529 42.09 22.20 26.12
N LEU A 530 43.15 22.98 26.35
CA LEU A 530 43.16 24.03 27.38
C LEU A 530 42.18 25.17 27.05
N LYS A 531 42.10 25.58 25.78
CA LYS A 531 41.16 26.64 25.34
C LYS A 531 39.70 26.18 25.43
N LEU A 532 39.43 24.92 25.15
CA LEU A 532 38.09 24.35 25.32
C LEU A 532 37.69 24.25 26.80
N GLN A 533 38.60 23.87 27.69
CA GLN A 533 38.35 23.90 29.15
C GLN A 533 38.15 25.31 29.68
N GLU A 534 38.92 26.29 29.17
CA GLU A 534 38.77 27.70 29.52
C GLU A 534 37.40 28.23 29.09
N LEU A 535 36.94 27.88 27.89
CA LEU A 535 35.60 28.20 27.39
C LEU A 535 34.51 27.55 28.26
N GLN A 536 34.65 26.27 28.61
CA GLN A 536 33.71 25.58 29.48
C GLN A 536 33.63 26.22 30.87
N ARG A 537 34.77 26.59 31.47
CA ARG A 537 34.79 27.31 32.77
C ARG A 537 34.17 28.69 32.67
N TYR A 538 34.40 29.40 31.56
CA TYR A 538 33.85 30.72 31.34
C TYR A 538 32.32 30.68 31.23
N LEU A 539 31.78 29.73 30.45
CA LEU A 539 30.34 29.55 30.28
C LEU A 539 29.65 29.01 31.54
N SER A 540 30.31 28.13 32.30
CA SER A 540 29.78 27.62 33.58
C SER A 540 29.89 28.64 34.71
N GLY A 541 30.91 29.51 34.71
CA GLY A 541 31.03 30.62 35.65
C GLY A 541 29.97 31.71 35.45
N ALA A 542 29.56 31.97 34.21
CA ALA A 542 28.46 32.89 33.89
C ALA A 542 27.08 32.37 34.37
N SER A 543 26.94 31.04 34.52
CA SER A 543 25.73 30.39 35.04
C SER A 543 25.59 30.42 36.58
N ALA A 544 26.66 30.73 37.32
CA ALA A 544 26.67 30.66 38.79
C ALA A 544 26.55 32.03 39.49
N ALA A 545 26.52 33.13 38.73
CA ALA A 545 26.46 34.49 39.26
C ALA A 545 25.11 35.20 39.01
N ASN A 546 24.09 34.50 38.51
CA ASN A 546 22.73 35.03 38.31
C ASN A 546 21.68 34.11 38.92
#